data_AF-F0WM87-F1
#
_entry.id   AF-F0WM87-F1
#
_cell.length_a   1.000
_cell.length_b   1.000
_cell.length_c   1.000
_cell.angle_alpha   90.00
_cell.angle_beta   90.00
_cell.angle_gamma   90.00
#
_symmetry.space_group_name_H-M   'P 1'
#
loop_
_entity.id
_entity.type
_entity.pdbx_description
1 polymer ?
#
loop_
_entity_poly.entity_id
_entity_poly.type
_entity_poly.pdbx_seq_one_letter_code
_entity_poly.pdbx_strand_id
1 'polypeptide(L)'
;MNQRRTTQLLTPPKMRRVGGGYAPIRASIQATTRPSVPAAGRSAELAHENTSLKEENSALKQEVQMLKGMLTVARDAFASQGTSYNQALEERTSLEQRLAQCGEIVASQKERINELSLQLKAAACKRKEESSRFRKVEAELQMAKSRLSEVKHQLELAPTRSVIIIPAPKSFLEVSDEIQCTSFSQKLIKTLKNENQGLQNQIIELLATNGTLQRQIRRLSFVNSKHPIGSLGSRNS
;
A
#
# COMPACT_ATOMS: atom_id res chain seq x y z
N MET A 1 31.83 33.92 -76.23
CA MET A 1 32.47 35.20 -75.81
C MET A 1 31.48 36.01 -74.97
N ASN A 2 31.98 36.64 -73.92
CA ASN A 2 31.28 37.00 -72.68
C ASN A 2 30.23 38.11 -72.83
N GLN A 3 28.99 37.84 -72.40
CA GLN A 3 27.96 38.84 -72.15
C GLN A 3 28.26 39.57 -70.83
N ARG A 4 28.73 40.82 -70.90
CA ARG A 4 28.83 41.70 -69.73
C ARG A 4 27.44 42.25 -69.42
N ARG A 5 26.83 41.74 -68.34
CA ARG A 5 25.65 42.35 -67.70
C ARG A 5 26.05 43.69 -67.11
N THR A 6 25.56 44.79 -67.69
CA THR A 6 25.59 46.11 -67.05
C THR A 6 24.57 46.11 -65.91
N THR A 7 25.06 45.93 -64.69
CA THR A 7 24.30 46.24 -63.47
C THR A 7 24.07 47.74 -63.41
N GLN A 8 22.86 48.18 -63.76
CA GLN A 8 22.41 49.53 -63.44
C GLN A 8 22.38 49.63 -61.91
N LEU A 9 23.37 50.33 -61.33
CA LEU A 9 23.38 50.71 -59.93
C LEU A 9 22.21 51.65 -59.69
N LEU A 10 21.12 51.11 -59.14
CA LEU A 10 20.01 51.87 -58.56
C LEU A 10 20.60 52.85 -57.55
N THR A 11 20.67 54.12 -57.95
CA THR A 11 20.97 55.21 -57.03
C THR A 11 19.72 55.41 -56.18
N PRO A 12 19.78 55.25 -54.85
CA PRO A 12 18.61 55.50 -54.01
C PRO A 12 18.15 56.97 -54.17
N PRO A 13 16.85 57.22 -54.32
CA PRO A 13 16.33 58.58 -54.49
C PRO A 13 16.76 59.48 -53.31
N LYS A 14 17.18 60.72 -53.62
CA LYS A 14 17.66 61.75 -52.67
C LYS A 14 19.01 61.48 -51.98
N MET A 15 19.87 60.63 -52.55
CA MET A 15 21.25 60.45 -52.07
C MET A 15 22.27 60.76 -53.17
N ARG A 16 23.40 61.38 -52.83
CA ARG A 16 24.55 61.53 -53.73
C ARG A 16 25.67 60.60 -53.30
N ARG A 17 26.44 60.09 -54.26
CA ARG A 17 27.63 59.29 -53.96
C ARG A 17 28.78 60.21 -53.52
N VAL A 18 29.38 59.95 -52.36
CA VAL A 18 30.59 60.64 -51.86
C VAL A 18 31.59 59.58 -51.41
N GLY A 19 32.84 59.68 -51.87
CA GLY A 19 34.00 58.86 -51.48
C GLY A 19 33.71 57.54 -50.75
N GLY A 20 33.14 56.55 -51.45
CA GLY A 20 32.91 55.20 -50.91
C GLY A 20 31.48 54.86 -50.47
N GLY A 21 30.54 55.80 -50.43
CA GLY A 21 29.14 55.53 -50.04
C GLY A 21 28.12 56.53 -50.60
N TYR A 22 26.85 56.35 -50.22
CA TYR A 22 25.78 57.30 -50.52
C TYR A 22 25.51 58.18 -49.29
N ALA A 23 25.52 59.50 -49.47
CA ALA A 23 25.15 60.48 -48.46
C ALA A 23 23.83 61.17 -48.86
N PRO A 24 22.94 61.50 -47.90
CA PRO A 24 21.71 62.24 -48.19
C PRO A 24 22.02 63.57 -48.88
N ILE A 25 21.31 63.87 -49.97
CA ILE A 25 21.32 65.21 -50.56
C ILE A 25 20.63 66.12 -49.55
N ARG A 26 21.40 66.96 -48.86
CA ARG A 26 20.84 68.09 -48.13
C ARG A 26 20.12 68.95 -49.15
N ALA A 27 18.78 68.88 -49.17
CA ALA A 27 17.97 69.88 -49.83
C ALA A 27 18.38 71.22 -49.25
N SER A 28 18.88 72.14 -50.10
CA SER A 28 19.03 73.52 -49.71
C SER A 28 17.66 73.98 -49.22
N ILE A 29 17.58 74.42 -47.98
CA ILE A 29 16.37 74.99 -47.41
C ILE A 29 16.10 76.25 -48.23
N GLN A 30 15.25 76.14 -49.25
CA GLN A 30 14.60 77.31 -49.81
C GLN A 30 13.85 77.92 -48.64
N ALA A 31 14.24 79.15 -48.29
CA ALA A 31 13.56 79.96 -47.30
C ALA A 31 12.15 80.25 -47.84
N THR A 32 11.23 79.32 -47.61
CA THR A 32 9.81 79.63 -47.59
C THR A 32 9.61 80.58 -46.43
N THR A 33 9.33 81.83 -46.75
CA THR A 33 8.83 82.86 -45.84
C THR A 33 7.61 82.30 -45.12
N ARG A 34 7.85 81.69 -43.95
CA ARG A 34 6.81 81.45 -42.95
C ARG A 34 6.19 82.81 -42.61
N PRO A 35 4.85 82.92 -42.51
CA PRO A 35 4.25 84.12 -41.93
C PRO A 35 4.92 84.38 -40.58
N SER A 36 5.44 85.59 -40.40
CA SER A 36 6.14 86.00 -39.19
C SER A 36 5.15 86.13 -38.04
N VAL A 37 4.82 85.01 -37.40
CA VAL A 37 4.23 85.03 -36.07
C VAL A 37 5.30 85.63 -35.15
N PRO A 38 5.00 86.68 -34.36
CA PRO A 38 5.97 87.34 -33.49
C PRO A 38 6.66 86.30 -32.62
N ALA A 39 7.99 86.41 -32.46
CA ALA A 39 8.81 85.43 -31.73
C ALA A 39 8.29 85.10 -30.31
N ALA A 40 7.55 86.03 -29.70
CA ALA A 40 6.85 85.85 -28.43
C ALA A 40 5.73 84.78 -28.49
N GLY A 41 4.97 84.68 -29.58
CA GLY A 41 3.86 83.71 -29.71
C GLY A 41 4.35 82.27 -29.79
N ARG A 42 5.42 82.02 -30.56
CA ARG A 42 6.08 80.70 -30.62
C ARG A 42 6.72 80.31 -29.30
N SER A 43 7.26 81.27 -28.55
CA SER A 43 7.82 81.00 -27.22
C SER A 43 6.74 80.63 -26.21
N ALA A 44 5.55 81.23 -26.30
CA ALA A 44 4.41 80.90 -25.43
C ALA A 44 3.83 79.51 -25.76
N GLU A 45 3.70 79.18 -27.05
CA GLU A 45 3.27 77.84 -27.50
C GLU A 45 4.23 76.74 -27.05
N LEU A 46 5.55 76.94 -27.23
CA LEU A 46 6.57 75.99 -26.77
C LEU A 46 6.60 75.86 -25.24
N ALA A 47 6.31 76.94 -24.50
CA ALA A 47 6.21 76.88 -23.05
C ALA A 47 5.01 76.04 -22.61
N HIS A 48 3.87 76.22 -23.28
CA HIS A 48 2.65 75.45 -23.01
C HIS A 48 2.82 73.96 -23.35
N GLU A 49 3.43 73.65 -24.49
CA GLU A 49 3.78 72.28 -24.87
C GLU A 49 4.73 71.63 -23.86
N ASN A 50 5.76 72.36 -23.40
CA ASN A 50 6.66 71.86 -22.36
C ASN A 50 5.96 71.61 -21.02
N THR A 51 4.96 72.43 -20.65
CA THR A 51 4.17 72.17 -19.44
C THR A 51 3.32 70.92 -19.60
N SER A 52 2.65 70.75 -20.75
CA SER A 52 1.84 69.56 -21.04
C SER A 52 2.69 68.28 -21.06
N LEU A 53 3.85 68.30 -21.71
CA LEU A 53 4.78 67.16 -21.72
C LEU A 53 5.32 66.81 -20.33
N LYS A 54 5.48 67.81 -19.44
CA LYS A 54 5.89 67.55 -18.05
C LYS A 54 4.79 66.86 -17.24
N GLU A 55 3.54 67.25 -17.45
CA GLU A 55 2.37 66.63 -16.82
C GLU A 55 2.16 65.20 -17.35
N GLU A 56 2.28 64.99 -18.66
CA GLU A 56 2.20 63.64 -19.24
C GLU A 56 3.34 62.74 -18.72
N ASN A 57 4.58 63.26 -18.66
CA ASN A 57 5.69 62.51 -18.10
C ASN A 57 5.52 62.19 -16.61
N SER A 58 4.88 63.07 -15.83
CA SER A 58 4.61 62.78 -14.41
C SER A 58 3.53 61.72 -14.25
N ALA A 59 2.47 61.76 -15.08
CA ALA A 59 1.43 60.74 -15.13
C ALA A 59 1.99 59.37 -15.56
N LEU A 60 2.78 59.31 -16.63
CA LEU A 60 3.42 58.08 -17.10
C LEU A 60 4.37 57.48 -16.05
N LYS A 61 5.11 58.31 -15.31
CA LYS A 61 5.95 57.82 -14.20
C LYS A 61 5.13 57.16 -13.09
N GLN A 62 3.98 57.74 -12.75
CA GLN A 62 3.07 57.15 -11.75
C GLN A 62 2.50 55.83 -12.25
N GLU A 63 2.06 55.77 -13.51
CA GLU A 63 1.55 54.55 -14.11
C GLU A 63 2.61 53.44 -14.15
N VAL A 64 3.83 53.75 -14.57
CA VAL A 64 4.95 52.79 -14.56
C VAL A 64 5.25 52.29 -13.14
N GLN A 65 5.17 53.15 -12.13
CA GLN A 65 5.34 52.76 -10.73
C GLN A 65 4.21 51.82 -10.27
N MET A 66 2.96 52.13 -10.61
CA MET A 66 1.81 51.27 -10.32
C MET A 66 1.95 49.91 -11.00
N LEU A 67 2.26 49.88 -12.30
CA LEU A 67 2.43 48.64 -13.07
C LEU A 67 3.56 47.77 -12.50
N LYS A 68 4.66 48.38 -12.03
CA LYS A 68 5.72 47.64 -11.33
C LYS A 68 5.21 47.01 -10.04
N GLY A 69 4.40 47.73 -9.26
CA GLY A 69 3.77 47.19 -8.04
C GLY A 69 2.79 46.05 -8.35
N MET A 70 1.98 46.17 -9.40
CA MET A 70 1.10 45.10 -9.85
C MET A 70 1.89 43.87 -10.30
N LEU A 71 3.00 44.07 -11.03
CA LEU A 71 3.87 42.98 -11.47
C LEU A 71 4.50 42.23 -10.30
N THR A 72 4.94 42.93 -9.25
CA THR A 72 5.49 42.28 -8.05
C THR A 72 4.42 41.45 -7.34
N VAL A 73 3.22 42.00 -7.14
CA VAL A 73 2.10 41.28 -6.49
C VAL A 73 1.71 40.04 -7.30
N ALA A 74 1.59 40.18 -8.63
CA ALA A 74 1.28 39.05 -9.50
C ALA A 74 2.35 37.96 -9.41
N ARG A 75 3.64 38.34 -9.41
CA ARG A 75 4.76 37.40 -9.29
C ARG A 75 4.74 36.63 -7.97
N ASP A 76 4.47 37.31 -6.87
CA ASP A 76 4.39 36.68 -5.54
C ASP A 76 3.17 35.76 -5.43
N ALA A 77 2.03 36.15 -6.02
CA ALA A 77 0.85 35.31 -6.12
C ALA A 77 1.13 34.03 -6.94
N PHE A 78 1.80 34.15 -8.09
CA PHE A 78 2.20 32.98 -8.88
C PHE A 78 3.19 32.07 -8.15
N ALA A 79 4.15 32.64 -7.41
CA ALA A 79 5.10 31.86 -6.63
C ALA A 79 4.40 31.05 -5.51
N SER A 80 3.49 31.69 -4.76
CA SER A 80 2.73 31.02 -3.71
C SER A 80 1.73 29.99 -4.26
N GLN A 81 1.14 30.23 -5.43
CA GLN A 81 0.31 29.24 -6.10
C GLN A 81 1.15 28.04 -6.59
N GLY A 82 2.37 28.28 -7.07
CA GLY A 82 3.31 27.22 -7.46
C GLY A 82 3.70 26.32 -6.30
N THR A 83 3.96 26.88 -5.11
CA THR A 83 4.26 26.08 -3.91
C THR A 83 3.05 25.27 -3.47
N SER A 84 1.86 25.87 -3.46
CA SER A 84 0.61 25.17 -3.13
C SER A 84 0.31 24.02 -4.11
N TYR A 85 0.54 24.23 -5.40
CA TYR A 85 0.37 23.17 -6.41
C TYR A 85 1.30 21.98 -6.16
N ASN A 86 2.58 22.23 -5.85
CA ASN A 86 3.54 21.17 -5.56
C ASN A 86 3.16 20.40 -4.29
N GLN A 87 2.71 21.08 -3.23
CA GLN A 87 2.20 20.44 -2.02
C GLN A 87 1.00 19.54 -2.32
N ALA A 88 0.04 20.03 -3.11
CA ALA A 88 -1.11 19.22 -3.51
C ALA A 88 -0.72 17.99 -4.34
N LEU A 89 0.33 18.09 -5.15
CA LEU A 89 0.88 16.96 -5.91
C LEU A 89 1.51 15.92 -4.98
N GLU A 90 2.30 16.35 -4.01
CA GLU A 90 2.90 15.47 -2.99
C GLU A 90 1.81 14.76 -2.18
N GLU A 91 0.80 15.50 -1.69
CA GLU A 91 -0.35 14.94 -0.97
C GLU A 91 -1.11 13.92 -1.81
N ARG A 92 -1.35 14.21 -3.09
CA ARG A 92 -1.99 13.28 -4.01
C ARG A 92 -1.19 11.98 -4.12
N THR A 93 0.13 12.04 -4.32
CA THR A 93 0.95 10.83 -4.44
C THR A 93 0.95 10.01 -3.15
N SER A 94 0.98 10.67 -1.98
CA SER A 94 0.86 10.03 -0.68
C SER A 94 -0.49 9.33 -0.50
N LEU A 95 -1.58 9.98 -0.91
CA LEU A 95 -2.92 9.41 -0.87
C LEU A 95 -3.07 8.21 -1.81
N GLU A 96 -2.51 8.27 -3.01
CA GLU A 96 -2.49 7.14 -3.96
C GLU A 96 -1.77 5.92 -3.36
N GLN A 97 -0.61 6.13 -2.71
CA GLN A 97 0.13 5.06 -2.03
C GLN A 97 -0.67 4.45 -0.87
N ARG A 98 -1.30 5.29 -0.04
CA ARG A 98 -2.16 4.83 1.06
C ARG A 98 -3.37 4.04 0.55
N LEU A 99 -3.95 4.46 -0.57
CA LEU A 99 -5.07 3.78 -1.20
C LEU A 99 -4.67 2.39 -1.72
N ALA A 100 -3.49 2.27 -2.34
CA ALA A 100 -2.96 0.98 -2.76
C ALA A 100 -2.73 0.04 -1.56
N GLN A 101 -2.10 0.53 -0.48
CA GLN A 101 -1.89 -0.24 0.76
C GLN A 101 -3.21 -0.71 1.39
N CYS A 102 -4.21 0.17 1.46
CA CYS A 102 -5.55 -0.20 1.93
C CYS A 102 -6.17 -1.30 1.05
N GLY A 103 -5.98 -1.24 -0.27
CA GLY A 103 -6.43 -2.29 -1.19
C GLY A 103 -5.82 -3.66 -0.88
N GLU A 104 -4.51 -3.71 -0.62
CA GLU A 104 -3.82 -4.95 -0.23
C GLU A 104 -4.31 -5.50 1.10
N ILE A 105 -4.51 -4.64 2.11
CA ILE A 105 -5.03 -5.02 3.43
C ILE A 105 -6.43 -5.64 3.28
N VAL A 106 -7.32 -5.00 2.50
CA VAL A 106 -8.68 -5.50 2.28
C VAL A 106 -8.67 -6.86 1.57
N ALA A 107 -7.80 -7.04 0.58
CA ALA A 107 -7.64 -8.34 -0.10
C ALA A 107 -7.18 -9.43 0.88
N SER A 108 -6.15 -9.14 1.68
CA SER A 108 -5.64 -10.07 2.71
C SER A 108 -6.70 -10.43 3.75
N GLN A 109 -7.46 -9.44 4.24
CA GLN A 109 -8.55 -9.67 5.19
C GLN A 109 -9.65 -10.54 4.60
N LYS A 110 -10.01 -10.34 3.33
CA LYS A 110 -11.00 -11.16 2.63
C LYS A 110 -10.56 -12.62 2.54
N GLU A 111 -9.30 -12.88 2.21
CA GLU A 111 -8.72 -14.23 2.20
C GLU A 111 -8.78 -14.86 3.58
N ARG A 112 -8.40 -14.11 4.63
CA ARG A 112 -8.44 -14.61 6.01
C ARG A 112 -9.86 -14.93 6.48
N ILE A 113 -10.84 -14.10 6.13
CA ILE A 113 -12.26 -14.36 6.43
C ILE A 113 -12.73 -15.65 5.75
N ASN A 114 -12.35 -15.86 4.49
CA ASN A 114 -12.71 -17.09 3.76
C ASN A 114 -12.09 -18.34 4.42
N GLU A 115 -10.82 -18.28 4.80
CA GLU A 115 -10.14 -19.36 5.49
C GLU A 115 -10.83 -19.70 6.83
N LEU A 116 -11.11 -18.69 7.66
CA LEU A 116 -11.81 -18.86 8.93
C LEU A 116 -13.22 -19.41 8.73
N SER A 117 -13.93 -19.00 7.67
CA SER A 117 -15.24 -19.52 7.33
C SER A 117 -15.19 -21.02 6.99
N LEU A 118 -14.17 -21.45 6.24
CA LEU A 118 -13.95 -22.87 5.94
C LEU A 118 -13.62 -23.67 7.19
N GLN A 119 -12.75 -23.15 8.07
CA GLN A 119 -12.42 -23.78 9.34
C GLN A 119 -13.64 -23.93 10.24
N LEU A 120 -14.49 -22.90 10.32
CA LEU A 120 -15.72 -22.94 11.10
C LEU A 120 -16.68 -24.01 10.59
N LYS A 121 -16.86 -24.11 9.27
CA LYS A 121 -17.69 -25.16 8.64
C LYS A 121 -17.15 -26.55 8.96
N ALA A 122 -15.84 -26.77 8.83
CA ALA A 122 -15.21 -28.04 9.15
C ALA A 122 -15.37 -28.41 10.63
N ALA A 123 -15.19 -27.45 11.55
CA ALA A 123 -15.39 -27.66 12.99
C ALA A 123 -16.87 -27.99 13.32
N ALA A 124 -17.82 -27.32 12.67
CA ALA A 124 -19.24 -27.61 12.84
C ALA A 124 -19.60 -29.03 12.37
N CYS A 125 -19.04 -29.49 11.24
CA CYS A 125 -19.19 -30.86 10.77
C CYS A 125 -18.64 -31.88 11.78
N LYS A 126 -17.39 -31.69 12.23
CA LYS A 126 -16.76 -32.56 13.24
C LYS A 126 -17.59 -32.65 14.52
N ARG A 127 -18.08 -31.52 15.02
CA ARG A 127 -18.94 -31.48 16.22
C ARG A 127 -20.24 -32.26 16.02
N LYS A 128 -20.85 -32.19 14.84
CA LYS A 128 -22.06 -32.95 14.51
C LYS A 128 -21.79 -34.46 14.48
N GLU A 129 -20.66 -34.87 13.93
CA GLU A 129 -20.23 -36.27 13.91
C GLU A 129 -19.97 -36.80 15.33
N GLU A 130 -19.22 -36.04 16.15
CA GLU A 130 -18.98 -36.38 17.56
C GLU A 130 -20.28 -36.47 18.37
N SER A 131 -21.20 -35.52 18.18
CA SER A 131 -22.52 -35.58 18.83
C SER A 131 -23.29 -36.84 18.43
N SER A 132 -23.20 -37.26 17.17
CA SER A 132 -23.83 -38.50 16.70
C SER A 132 -23.17 -39.74 17.30
N ARG A 133 -21.83 -39.74 17.44
CA ARG A 133 -21.09 -40.81 18.12
C ARG A 133 -21.47 -40.90 19.60
N PHE A 134 -21.56 -39.75 20.29
CA PHE A 134 -21.95 -39.69 21.69
C PHE A 134 -23.33 -40.31 21.93
N ARG A 135 -24.33 -39.98 21.09
CA ARG A 135 -25.68 -40.59 21.18
C ARG A 135 -25.65 -42.11 21.01
N LYS A 136 -24.79 -42.64 20.14
CA LYS A 136 -24.63 -44.09 19.97
C LYS A 136 -24.06 -44.74 21.23
N VAL A 137 -22.98 -44.18 21.77
CA VAL A 137 -22.35 -44.67 23.01
C VAL A 137 -23.33 -44.59 24.18
N GLU A 138 -24.12 -43.52 24.27
CA GLU A 138 -25.16 -43.37 25.30
C GLU A 138 -26.23 -44.45 25.18
N ALA A 139 -26.70 -44.77 23.97
CA ALA A 139 -27.63 -45.87 23.74
C ALA A 139 -27.04 -47.24 24.10
N GLU A 140 -25.79 -47.50 23.71
CA GLU A 140 -25.05 -48.72 24.07
C GLU A 140 -24.89 -48.87 25.59
N LEU A 141 -24.61 -47.77 26.30
CA LEU A 141 -24.53 -47.75 27.76
C LEU A 141 -25.87 -48.11 28.40
N GLN A 142 -26.99 -47.59 27.89
CA GLN A 142 -28.33 -47.94 28.40
C GLN A 142 -28.64 -49.42 28.17
N MET A 143 -28.29 -49.97 27.00
CA MET A 143 -28.42 -51.40 26.72
C MET A 143 -27.54 -52.27 27.62
N ALA A 144 -26.31 -51.84 27.93
CA ALA A 144 -25.43 -52.54 28.85
C ALA A 144 -26.00 -52.53 30.29
N LYS A 145 -26.57 -51.40 30.73
CA LYS A 145 -27.23 -51.28 32.04
C LYS A 145 -28.42 -52.21 32.17
N SER A 146 -29.28 -52.30 31.16
CA SER A 146 -30.43 -53.22 31.18
C SER A 146 -29.98 -54.68 31.25
N ARG A 147 -29.00 -55.08 30.42
CA ARG A 147 -28.41 -56.42 30.47
C ARG A 147 -27.79 -56.76 31.83
N LEU A 148 -27.07 -55.81 32.44
CA LEU A 148 -26.48 -56.01 33.77
C LEU A 148 -27.58 -56.24 34.81
N SER A 149 -28.67 -55.45 34.76
CA SER A 149 -29.80 -55.62 35.67
C SER A 149 -30.48 -56.99 35.52
N GLU A 150 -30.59 -57.47 34.28
CA GLU A 150 -31.15 -58.77 33.98
C GLU A 150 -30.25 -59.91 34.48
N VAL A 151 -28.94 -59.85 34.23
CA VAL A 151 -27.96 -60.82 34.76
C VAL A 151 -27.97 -60.82 36.29
N LYS A 152 -28.06 -59.64 36.92
CA LYS A 152 -28.16 -59.55 38.38
C LYS A 152 -29.41 -60.26 38.90
N HIS A 153 -30.56 -60.04 38.26
CA HIS A 153 -31.80 -60.70 38.65
C HIS A 153 -31.73 -62.22 38.45
N GLN A 154 -31.14 -62.68 37.35
CA GLN A 154 -30.90 -64.11 37.11
C GLN A 154 -29.98 -64.73 38.18
N LEU A 155 -28.97 -64.00 38.64
CA LEU A 155 -28.07 -64.46 39.70
C LEU A 155 -28.79 -64.56 41.06
N GLU A 156 -29.67 -63.60 41.38
CA GLU A 156 -30.50 -63.65 42.60
C GLU A 156 -31.48 -64.83 42.61
N LEU A 157 -31.98 -65.21 41.43
CA LEU A 157 -32.88 -66.36 41.25
C LEU A 157 -32.15 -67.69 41.07
N ALA A 158 -30.83 -67.68 40.82
CA ALA A 158 -30.06 -68.89 40.64
C ALA A 158 -30.05 -69.68 41.97
N PRO A 159 -30.37 -70.99 41.96
CA PRO A 159 -30.29 -71.79 43.16
C PRO A 159 -28.83 -71.80 43.62
N THR A 160 -28.57 -71.32 44.83
CA THR A 160 -27.30 -71.57 45.53
C THR A 160 -27.18 -73.08 45.75
N ARG A 161 -26.70 -73.80 44.74
CA ARG A 161 -26.09 -75.11 44.96
C ARG A 161 -24.93 -74.86 45.91
N SER A 162 -25.14 -75.23 47.16
CA SER A 162 -24.11 -75.37 48.18
C SER A 162 -22.84 -75.89 47.52
N VAL A 163 -21.76 -75.12 47.62
CA VAL A 163 -20.43 -75.58 47.26
C VAL A 163 -20.18 -76.86 48.06
N ILE A 164 -20.30 -78.02 47.41
CA ILE A 164 -19.60 -79.21 47.85
C ILE A 164 -18.13 -78.84 47.67
N ILE A 165 -17.44 -78.64 48.77
CA ILE A 165 -15.98 -78.50 48.80
C ILE A 165 -15.45 -79.82 48.25
N ILE A 166 -15.15 -79.86 46.96
CA ILE A 166 -14.33 -80.92 46.39
C ILE A 166 -12.91 -80.61 46.86
N PRO A 167 -12.23 -81.53 47.56
CA PRO A 167 -10.86 -81.31 47.98
C PRO A 167 -10.00 -81.13 46.73
N ALA A 168 -9.16 -80.09 46.74
CA ALA A 168 -8.29 -79.73 45.63
C ALA A 168 -7.46 -80.95 45.18
N PRO A 169 -7.49 -81.31 43.88
CA PRO A 169 -6.49 -82.20 43.31
C PRO A 169 -5.12 -81.51 43.41
N LYS A 170 -4.14 -82.27 43.89
CA LYS A 170 -2.75 -81.85 44.01
C LYS A 170 -2.20 -81.41 42.65
N SER A 171 -1.41 -80.34 42.69
CA SER A 171 -0.34 -79.96 41.76
C SER A 171 -0.69 -79.90 40.27
N PHE A 172 -0.87 -78.67 39.77
CA PHE A 172 -0.47 -78.29 38.42
C PHE A 172 0.43 -77.06 38.52
N LEU A 173 1.67 -77.33 38.95
CA LEU A 173 2.85 -76.53 38.69
C LEU A 173 3.48 -77.21 37.47
N GLU A 174 3.83 -76.45 36.42
CA GLU A 174 4.03 -76.86 35.01
C GLU A 174 2.69 -76.79 34.23
N VAL A 175 2.39 -75.78 33.42
CA VAL A 175 3.18 -75.17 32.35
C VAL A 175 2.82 -73.68 32.27
N SER A 176 3.64 -72.83 32.88
CA SER A 176 3.75 -71.43 32.47
C SER A 176 4.70 -71.40 31.29
N ASP A 177 4.16 -71.19 30.09
CA ASP A 177 4.78 -70.51 28.93
C ASP A 177 4.10 -70.94 27.64
N GLU A 178 2.79 -70.70 27.53
CA GLU A 178 2.14 -70.57 26.22
C GLU A 178 0.80 -69.86 26.39
N ILE A 179 0.88 -68.59 26.82
CA ILE A 179 -0.25 -67.68 26.61
C ILE A 179 -0.36 -67.52 25.09
N GLN A 180 -1.26 -68.31 24.49
CA GLN A 180 -1.74 -68.12 23.15
C GLN A 180 -2.15 -66.65 23.00
N CYS A 181 -1.27 -65.86 22.40
CA CYS A 181 -1.55 -64.49 22.01
C CYS A 181 -2.70 -64.54 21.00
N THR A 182 -3.90 -64.25 21.49
CA THR A 182 -5.10 -64.15 20.69
C THR A 182 -4.88 -63.17 19.53
N SER A 183 -5.48 -63.47 18.37
CA SER A 183 -5.42 -62.63 17.17
C SER A 183 -5.76 -61.15 17.45
N PHE A 184 -6.56 -60.89 18.50
CA PHE A 184 -6.88 -59.58 19.00
C PHE A 184 -5.67 -58.85 19.59
N SER A 185 -4.91 -59.47 20.51
CA SER A 185 -3.72 -58.86 21.12
C SER A 185 -2.67 -58.50 20.07
N GLN A 186 -2.45 -59.37 19.08
CA GLN A 186 -1.55 -59.09 17.96
C GLN A 186 -2.06 -57.92 17.09
N LYS A 187 -3.37 -57.86 16.82
CA LYS A 187 -3.98 -56.79 16.03
C LYS A 187 -3.95 -55.45 16.77
N LEU A 188 -4.17 -55.45 18.09
CA LEU A 188 -4.05 -54.28 18.96
C LEU A 188 -2.62 -53.75 18.98
N ILE A 189 -1.63 -54.62 19.20
CA ILE A 189 -0.20 -54.24 19.19
C ILE A 189 0.19 -53.65 17.83
N LYS A 190 -0.26 -54.25 16.72
CA LYS A 190 0.00 -53.73 15.37
C LYS A 190 -0.65 -52.36 15.15
N THR A 191 -1.86 -52.16 15.65
CA THR A 191 -2.60 -50.89 15.50
C THR A 191 -1.91 -49.79 16.30
N LEU A 192 -1.55 -50.08 17.56
CA LEU A 192 -0.81 -49.15 18.43
C LEU A 192 0.57 -48.79 17.87
N LYS A 193 1.28 -49.75 17.27
CA LYS A 193 2.56 -49.47 16.59
C LYS A 193 2.37 -48.53 15.39
N ASN A 194 1.36 -48.77 14.57
CA ASN A 194 1.09 -47.92 13.41
C ASN A 194 0.66 -46.50 13.82
N GLU A 195 -0.16 -46.38 14.86
CA GLU A 195 -0.58 -45.09 15.40
C GLU A 195 0.60 -44.33 16.01
N ASN A 196 1.46 -44.99 16.80
CA ASN A 196 2.69 -44.38 17.30
C ASN A 196 3.62 -43.93 16.18
N GLN A 197 3.76 -44.71 15.10
CA GLN A 197 4.55 -44.31 13.95
C GLN A 197 3.96 -43.07 13.25
N GLY A 198 2.62 -43.02 13.12
CA GLY A 198 1.92 -41.85 12.57
C GLY A 198 2.15 -40.60 13.42
N LEU A 199 2.03 -40.72 14.74
CA LEU A 199 2.31 -39.64 15.68
C LEU A 199 3.77 -39.16 15.61
N GLN A 200 4.73 -40.09 15.51
CA GLN A 200 6.15 -39.73 15.35
C GLN A 200 6.39 -38.94 14.06
N ASN A 201 5.81 -39.35 12.93
CA ASN A 201 5.93 -38.63 11.67
C ASN A 201 5.34 -37.21 11.78
N GLN A 202 4.20 -37.08 12.45
CA GLN A 202 3.54 -35.80 12.67
C GLN A 202 4.37 -34.86 13.58
N ILE A 203 5.03 -35.42 14.60
CA ILE A 203 5.97 -34.68 15.45
C ILE A 203 7.15 -34.16 14.63
N ILE A 204 7.73 -34.98 13.76
CA ILE A 204 8.86 -34.58 12.89
C ILE A 204 8.44 -33.42 11.97
N GLU A 205 7.25 -33.50 11.37
CA GLU A 205 6.71 -32.44 10.50
C GLU A 205 6.46 -31.14 11.27
N LEU A 206 5.88 -31.23 12.47
CA LEU A 206 5.68 -30.08 13.35
C LEU A 206 7.00 -29.44 13.79
N LEU A 207 8.04 -30.23 14.05
CA LEU A 207 9.38 -29.69 14.36
C LEU A 207 9.99 -28.96 13.15
N ALA A 208 9.84 -29.50 11.94
CA ALA A 208 10.34 -28.88 10.71
C ALA A 208 9.63 -27.54 10.40
N THR A 209 8.30 -27.50 10.54
CA THR A 209 7.50 -26.29 10.34
C THR A 209 7.85 -25.22 11.39
N ASN A 210 7.94 -25.61 12.67
CA ASN A 210 8.33 -24.70 13.75
C ASN A 210 9.74 -24.13 13.53
N GLY A 211 10.71 -24.96 13.12
CA GLY A 211 12.05 -24.48 12.76
C GLY A 211 12.07 -23.50 11.58
N THR A 212 11.12 -23.62 10.65
CA THR A 212 10.97 -22.67 9.53
C THR A 212 10.37 -21.34 10.00
N LEU A 213 9.32 -21.40 10.83
CA LEU A 213 8.72 -20.21 11.44
C LEU A 213 9.72 -19.45 12.33
N GLN A 214 10.50 -20.14 13.16
CA GLN A 214 11.54 -19.51 13.97
C GLN A 214 12.61 -18.82 13.13
N ARG A 215 13.01 -19.41 12.00
CA ARG A 215 13.93 -18.77 11.05
C ARG A 215 13.33 -17.51 10.43
N GLN A 216 12.06 -17.52 10.08
CA GLN A 216 11.34 -16.34 9.58
C GLN A 216 11.26 -15.24 10.65
N ILE A 217 10.91 -15.58 11.88
CA ILE A 217 10.88 -14.64 13.01
C ILE A 217 12.25 -14.00 13.20
N ARG A 218 13.34 -14.78 13.18
CA ARG A 218 14.70 -14.24 13.29
C ARG A 218 15.02 -13.29 12.13
N ARG A 219 14.66 -13.63 10.89
CA ARG A 219 14.87 -12.74 9.74
C ARG A 219 14.12 -11.42 9.91
N LEU A 220 12.86 -11.46 10.32
CA LEU A 220 12.05 -10.27 10.56
C LEU A 220 12.62 -9.42 11.71
N SER A 221 13.09 -10.04 12.80
CA SER A 221 13.72 -9.32 13.90
C SER A 221 15.04 -8.64 13.49
N PHE A 222 15.84 -9.28 12.63
CA PHE A 222 17.08 -8.68 12.10
C PHE A 222 16.83 -7.56 11.09
N VAL A 223 15.73 -7.62 10.34
CA VAL A 223 15.32 -6.53 9.43
C VAL A 223 14.85 -5.32 10.24
N ASN A 224 14.08 -5.53 11.32
CA ASN A 224 13.65 -4.45 12.22
C ASN A 224 14.78 -3.84 13.06
N SER A 225 15.89 -4.56 13.29
CA SER A 225 17.04 -4.00 14.03
C SER A 225 17.98 -3.14 13.16
N LYS A 226 17.84 -3.16 11.82
CA LYS A 226 18.65 -2.33 10.90
C LYS A 226 17.98 -1.00 10.54
N HIS A 227 16.70 -0.83 10.87
CA HIS A 227 15.97 0.43 10.78
C HIS A 227 15.20 0.64 12.08
N PRO A 228 15.76 1.32 13.09
CA PRO A 228 14.98 1.71 14.25
C PRO A 228 13.89 2.67 13.77
N ILE A 229 12.63 2.22 13.82
CA ILE A 229 11.47 3.09 13.68
C ILE A 229 11.61 4.14 14.79
N GLY A 230 11.87 5.38 14.37
CA GLY A 230 12.10 6.51 15.26
C GLY A 230 10.98 6.60 16.30
N SER A 231 11.40 6.61 17.56
CA SER A 231 10.60 7.05 18.69
C SER A 231 10.13 8.48 18.42
N LEU A 232 8.90 8.63 17.93
CA LEU A 232 8.18 9.89 17.98
C LEU A 232 7.69 10.06 19.42
N GLY A 233 8.44 10.86 20.17
CA GLY A 233 8.10 11.27 21.52
C GLY A 233 6.72 11.89 21.57
N SER A 234 5.83 11.26 22.35
CA SER A 234 4.58 11.85 22.79
C SER A 234 4.90 12.93 23.82
N ARG A 235 5.01 14.17 23.33
CA ARG A 235 5.03 15.40 24.11
C ARG A 235 3.59 15.91 24.11
N ASN A 236 2.80 15.55 25.12
CA ASN A 236 1.55 16.24 25.38
C ASN A 236 1.62 16.85 26.78
N SER A 237 1.64 18.18 26.75
CA SER A 237 1.25 19.12 27.79
C SER A 237 -0.22 18.96 28.18
#